data_AF-A0A2H1KNP7-F1
#
_entry.id   AF-A0A2H1KNP7-F1
#
_cell.length_a   1.000
_cell.length_b   1.000
_cell.length_c   1.000
_cell.angle_alpha   90.00
_cell.angle_beta   90.00
_cell.angle_gamma   90.00
#
_symmetry.space_group_name_H-M   'P 1'
#
loop_
_entity.id
_entity.type
_entity.pdbx_description
1 polymer ?
#
loop_
_entity_poly.entity_id
_entity_poly.type
_entity_poly.pdbx_seq_one_letter_code
_entity_poly.pdbx_strand_id
1 'polypeptide(L)'
;MDYAEALKQAPSMVAELRRRIMPEKGEKPEISAPAQKPSAPLSIHVMSDCDSIYSLLYRHAENVADLLGSKHPSVPIVGDWEPVGLPAGTTPEDAHGHALKLARYLEHQTHMVPIEWERKISREIVKVMDRLTERYPAHEPPERLNARCRECERLTLYRYLPKRYGADERFKCQSCGLHHTAEEVAVQQLKREKENK
;
A
#
# COMPACT_ATOMS: atom_id res chain seq x y z
N MET A 1 11.78 0.22 4.06
CA MET A 1 10.77 1.28 4.28
C MET A 1 10.89 1.81 5.71
N ASP A 2 10.51 3.06 6.01
CA ASP A 2 10.46 3.55 7.41
C ASP A 2 9.09 3.21 8.06
N TYR A 3 9.00 3.17 9.39
CA TYR A 3 7.78 2.83 10.13
C TYR A 3 6.61 3.76 9.82
N ALA A 4 6.86 5.07 9.82
CA ALA A 4 5.83 6.06 9.48
C ALA A 4 5.33 5.91 8.04
N GLU A 5 6.22 5.53 7.12
CA GLU A 5 5.86 5.23 5.73
C GLU A 5 5.05 3.93 5.63
N ALA A 6 5.43 2.89 6.38
CA ALA A 6 4.73 1.62 6.43
C ALA A 6 3.28 1.78 6.93
N LEU A 7 3.08 2.55 8.01
CA LEU A 7 1.73 2.84 8.52
C LEU A 7 0.87 3.65 7.55
N LYS A 8 1.48 4.57 6.78
CA LYS A 8 0.77 5.34 5.76
C LYS A 8 0.34 4.47 4.58
N GLN A 9 1.16 3.50 4.19
CA GLN A 9 0.90 2.62 3.06
C GLN A 9 -0.03 1.44 3.39
N ALA A 10 -0.04 0.98 4.65
CA ALA A 10 -0.79 -0.21 5.07
C ALA A 10 -2.30 -0.16 4.76
N PRO A 11 -3.04 0.93 5.00
CA PRO A 11 -4.47 1.01 4.67
C PRO A 11 -4.75 0.85 3.18
N SER A 12 -3.92 1.49 2.34
CA SER A 12 -4.04 1.39 0.87
C SER A 12 -3.72 -0.02 0.39
N MET A 13 -2.74 -0.69 0.99
CA MET A 13 -2.41 -2.09 0.70
C MET A 13 -3.58 -3.02 1.05
N VAL A 14 -4.19 -2.87 2.23
CA VAL A 14 -5.36 -3.65 2.65
C VAL A 14 -6.50 -3.52 1.64
N ALA A 15 -6.83 -2.29 1.24
CA ALA A 15 -7.90 -2.01 0.29
C ALA A 15 -7.64 -2.64 -1.08
N GLU A 16 -6.41 -2.58 -1.58
CA GLU A 16 -6.04 -3.16 -2.86
C GLU A 16 -6.11 -4.69 -2.85
N LEU A 17 -5.60 -5.32 -1.79
CA LEU A 17 -5.73 -6.76 -1.63
C LEU A 17 -7.22 -7.14 -1.55
N ARG A 18 -8.04 -6.32 -0.89
CA ARG A 18 -9.49 -6.57 -0.81
C ARG A 18 -10.20 -6.46 -2.15
N ARG A 19 -9.83 -5.48 -2.98
CA ARG A 19 -10.36 -5.32 -4.35
C ARG A 19 -10.04 -6.52 -5.23
N ARG A 20 -8.90 -7.17 -5.02
CA ARG A 20 -8.53 -8.39 -5.77
C ARG A 20 -9.30 -9.64 -5.34
N ILE A 21 -9.84 -9.63 -4.13
CA ILE A 21 -10.65 -10.74 -3.58
C ILE A 21 -12.11 -10.59 -4.02
N MET A 22 -12.63 -9.37 -4.05
CA MET A 22 -14.00 -9.09 -4.48
C MET A 22 -14.00 -8.77 -5.97
N PRO A 23 -14.44 -9.67 -6.88
CA PRO A 23 -14.75 -9.25 -8.23
C PRO A 23 -15.80 -8.13 -8.16
N GLU A 24 -15.62 -7.09 -8.97
CA GLU A 24 -16.60 -6.01 -9.09
C GLU A 24 -17.99 -6.62 -9.17
N LYS A 25 -18.94 -6.10 -8.37
CA LYS A 25 -20.35 -6.44 -8.56
C LYS A 25 -20.68 -6.04 -10.00
N GLY A 26 -20.61 -7.00 -10.91
CA GLY A 26 -21.06 -6.81 -12.28
C GLY A 26 -22.46 -6.23 -12.20
N GLU A 27 -22.69 -5.17 -12.97
CA GLU A 27 -24.03 -4.73 -13.31
C GLU A 27 -24.89 -5.96 -13.54
N LYS A 28 -26.06 -6.00 -12.89
CA LYS A 28 -27.02 -7.10 -13.03
C LYS A 28 -27.12 -7.44 -14.52
N PRO A 29 -26.79 -8.67 -14.95
CA PRO A 29 -26.99 -9.02 -16.35
C PRO A 29 -28.51 -8.99 -16.58
N GLU A 30 -28.98 -8.06 -17.40
CA GLU A 30 -30.39 -7.98 -17.82
C GLU A 30 -30.80 -9.14 -18.74
N ILE A 31 -29.91 -10.10 -19.01
CA ILE A 31 -30.18 -11.22 -19.90
C ILE A 31 -29.68 -12.49 -19.23
N SER A 32 -30.58 -13.44 -18.99
CA SER A 32 -30.28 -14.80 -18.55
C SER A 32 -29.41 -15.51 -19.59
N ALA A 33 -28.09 -15.40 -19.45
CA ALA A 33 -27.13 -16.16 -20.24
C ALA A 33 -26.83 -17.51 -19.57
N PRO A 34 -26.67 -18.60 -20.33
CA PRO A 34 -26.48 -19.93 -19.78
C PRO A 34 -25.06 -20.08 -19.20
N ALA A 35 -25.00 -20.59 -17.98
CA ALA A 35 -23.81 -21.08 -17.27
C ALA A 35 -22.54 -20.22 -17.43
N GLN A 36 -22.46 -19.14 -16.64
CA GLN A 36 -21.17 -18.52 -16.33
C GLN A 36 -20.22 -19.59 -15.79
N LYS A 37 -19.13 -19.85 -16.52
CA LYS A 37 -17.95 -20.54 -16.01
C LYS A 37 -17.58 -19.88 -14.67
N PRO A 38 -17.23 -20.65 -13.63
CA PRO A 38 -16.89 -20.07 -12.34
C PRO A 38 -15.83 -18.99 -12.55
N SER A 39 -16.13 -17.78 -12.07
CA SER A 39 -15.16 -16.69 -11.96
C SER A 39 -13.84 -17.27 -11.46
N ALA A 40 -12.74 -16.85 -12.08
CA ALA A 40 -11.39 -17.33 -11.80
C ALA A 40 -11.17 -17.60 -10.30
N PRO A 41 -10.46 -18.69 -9.94
CA PRO A 41 -10.30 -19.09 -8.55
C PRO A 41 -9.85 -17.91 -7.71
N LEU A 42 -10.60 -17.63 -6.63
CA LEU A 42 -10.23 -16.63 -5.62
C LEU A 42 -8.78 -16.86 -5.26
N SER A 43 -7.95 -15.84 -5.43
CA SER A 43 -6.52 -15.98 -5.16
C SER A 43 -6.33 -16.08 -3.65
N ILE A 44 -6.32 -17.31 -3.12
CA ILE A 44 -6.29 -17.63 -1.68
C ILE A 44 -5.14 -16.89 -0.97
N HIS A 45 -4.02 -16.73 -1.67
CA HIS A 45 -2.86 -15.98 -1.19
C HIS A 45 -3.15 -14.50 -0.93
N VAL A 46 -3.97 -13.86 -1.77
CA VAL A 46 -4.31 -12.44 -1.63
C VAL A 46 -5.21 -12.20 -0.42
N MET A 47 -6.15 -13.13 -0.17
CA MET A 47 -6.98 -13.11 1.03
C MET A 47 -6.15 -13.28 2.29
N SER A 48 -5.27 -14.29 2.31
CA SER A 48 -4.35 -14.51 3.42
C SER A 48 -3.43 -13.31 3.66
N ASP A 49 -2.92 -12.68 2.61
CA ASP A 49 -2.06 -11.49 2.72
C ASP A 49 -2.84 -10.28 3.27
N CYS A 50 -4.10 -10.10 2.83
CA CYS A 50 -5.00 -9.03 3.29
C CYS A 50 -5.32 -9.17 4.78
N ASP A 51 -5.73 -10.37 5.20
CA ASP A 51 -6.03 -10.65 6.59
C ASP A 51 -4.76 -10.54 7.44
N SER A 52 -3.61 -11.03 6.95
CA SER A 52 -2.33 -10.95 7.69
C SER A 52 -1.95 -9.53 8.09
N ILE A 53 -2.03 -8.57 7.16
CA ILE A 53 -1.71 -7.17 7.48
C ILE A 53 -2.77 -6.55 8.39
N TYR A 54 -4.04 -6.86 8.17
CA TYR A 54 -5.13 -6.32 8.98
C TYR A 54 -5.07 -6.83 10.42
N SER A 55 -4.90 -8.16 10.62
CA SER A 55 -4.69 -8.78 11.93
C SER A 55 -3.48 -8.22 12.64
N LEU A 56 -2.37 -7.98 11.91
CA LEU A 56 -1.15 -7.43 12.49
C LEU A 56 -1.39 -6.04 13.09
N LEU A 57 -2.05 -5.16 12.34
CA LEU A 57 -2.40 -3.81 12.82
C LEU A 57 -3.35 -3.88 14.03
N TYR A 58 -4.36 -4.75 13.97
CA TYR A 58 -5.31 -4.93 15.05
C TYR A 58 -4.62 -5.40 16.33
N ARG A 59 -3.81 -6.46 16.23
CA ARG A 59 -3.10 -7.06 17.36
C ARG A 59 -2.12 -6.07 17.99
N HIS A 60 -1.39 -5.31 17.19
CA HIS A 60 -0.51 -4.28 17.78
C HIS A 60 -1.31 -3.15 18.44
N ALA A 61 -2.45 -2.75 17.89
CA ALA A 61 -3.31 -1.74 18.51
C ALA A 61 -3.87 -2.24 19.85
N GLU A 62 -4.27 -3.51 19.93
CA GLU A 62 -4.71 -4.18 21.17
C GLU A 62 -3.58 -4.23 22.20
N ASN A 63 -2.39 -4.72 21.84
CA ASN A 63 -1.23 -4.77 22.75
C ASN A 63 -0.83 -3.38 23.26
N VAL A 64 -0.84 -2.36 22.40
CA VAL A 64 -0.54 -0.98 22.80
C VAL A 64 -1.62 -0.46 23.75
N ALA A 65 -2.89 -0.76 23.49
CA ALA A 65 -3.98 -0.38 24.37
C ALA A 65 -3.85 -1.02 25.76
N ASP A 66 -3.54 -2.31 25.83
CA ASP A 66 -3.32 -3.05 27.07
C ASP A 66 -2.14 -2.49 27.87
N LEU A 67 -1.01 -2.21 27.21
CA LEU A 67 0.18 -1.63 27.84
C LEU A 67 -0.08 -0.23 28.42
N LEU A 68 -0.93 0.55 27.75
CA LEU A 68 -1.26 1.92 28.16
C LEU A 68 -2.50 2.01 29.07
N GLY A 69 -3.20 0.89 29.30
CA GLY A 69 -4.49 0.89 29.99
C GLY A 69 -5.56 1.73 29.28
N SER A 70 -5.46 1.83 27.94
CA SER A 70 -6.36 2.63 27.10
C SER A 70 -7.34 1.75 26.32
N LYS A 71 -8.32 2.36 25.65
CA LYS A 71 -9.22 1.63 24.75
C LYS A 71 -8.63 1.59 23.35
N HIS A 72 -8.52 0.39 22.76
CA HIS A 72 -8.16 0.24 21.36
C HIS A 72 -9.32 0.69 20.43
N PRO A 73 -9.05 1.01 19.15
CA PRO A 73 -10.09 1.38 18.20
C PRO A 73 -11.08 0.23 17.95
N SER A 74 -12.38 0.56 17.97
CA SER A 74 -13.43 -0.37 17.56
C SER A 74 -13.48 -0.48 16.04
N VAL A 75 -13.12 -1.66 15.53
CA VAL A 75 -13.16 -2.03 14.11
C VAL A 75 -13.75 -3.44 13.99
N PRO A 76 -14.46 -3.76 12.89
CA PRO A 76 -15.10 -5.06 12.76
C PRO A 76 -14.07 -6.13 12.46
N ILE A 77 -14.20 -7.25 13.15
CA ILE A 77 -13.31 -8.39 13.06
C ILE A 77 -14.12 -9.68 12.92
N VAL A 78 -13.54 -10.69 12.27
CA VAL A 78 -14.11 -12.05 12.22
C VAL A 78 -13.06 -13.07 12.64
N GLY A 79 -13.50 -14.04 13.44
CA GLY A 79 -12.67 -15.11 14.00
C GLY A 79 -12.42 -14.87 15.49
N ASP A 80 -12.75 -15.88 16.29
CA ASP A 80 -12.48 -15.87 17.75
C ASP A 80 -11.05 -16.34 18.07
N TRP A 81 -10.35 -16.93 17.08
CA TRP A 81 -9.00 -17.49 17.18
C TRP A 81 -8.17 -17.08 15.96
N GLU A 82 -6.90 -16.71 16.17
CA GLU A 82 -6.01 -16.13 15.14
C GLU A 82 -5.95 -16.97 13.83
N PRO A 83 -5.83 -16.32 12.64
CA PRO A 83 -5.80 -14.87 12.43
C PRO A 83 -7.20 -14.23 12.38
N VAL A 84 -7.32 -13.08 13.03
CA VAL A 84 -8.52 -12.24 13.06
C VAL A 84 -8.64 -11.44 11.76
N GLY A 85 -9.57 -11.80 10.89
CA GLY A 85 -9.68 -11.26 9.52
C GLY A 85 -10.70 -10.14 9.35
N LEU A 86 -10.74 -9.58 8.14
CA LEU A 86 -11.82 -8.68 7.73
C LEU A 86 -13.12 -9.48 7.51
N PRO A 87 -14.28 -8.99 7.96
CA PRO A 87 -15.55 -9.65 7.72
C PRO A 87 -15.83 -9.94 6.25
N ALA A 88 -16.55 -11.03 5.96
CA ALA A 88 -17.03 -11.29 4.61
C ALA A 88 -17.89 -10.11 4.13
N GLY A 89 -17.70 -9.69 2.88
CA GLY A 89 -18.46 -8.58 2.28
C GLY A 89 -17.97 -7.17 2.63
N THR A 90 -16.95 -6.99 3.48
CA THR A 90 -16.31 -5.67 3.67
C THR A 90 -15.74 -5.16 2.36
N THR A 91 -16.19 -3.98 1.94
CA THR A 91 -15.76 -3.31 0.70
C THR A 91 -14.29 -2.85 0.82
N PRO A 92 -13.58 -2.62 -0.31
CA PRO A 92 -12.24 -2.04 -0.27
C PRO A 92 -12.17 -0.70 0.48
N GLU A 93 -13.19 0.14 0.33
CA GLU A 93 -13.29 1.45 0.97
C GLU A 93 -13.47 1.33 2.49
N ASP A 94 -14.33 0.41 2.94
CA ASP A 94 -14.50 0.13 4.37
C ASP A 94 -13.24 -0.50 4.96
N ALA A 95 -12.61 -1.44 4.23
CA ALA A 95 -11.37 -2.07 4.63
C ALA A 95 -10.23 -1.03 4.80
N HIS A 96 -10.13 -0.08 3.86
CA HIS A 96 -9.25 1.08 3.99
C HIS A 96 -9.56 1.87 5.27
N GLY A 97 -10.82 2.22 5.49
CA GLY A 97 -11.26 3.01 6.65
C GLY A 97 -10.92 2.33 7.98
N HIS A 98 -11.14 1.03 8.10
CA HIS A 98 -10.80 0.26 9.29
C HIS A 98 -9.28 0.18 9.52
N ALA A 99 -8.51 -0.15 8.48
CA ALA A 99 -7.06 -0.20 8.57
C ALA A 99 -6.46 1.18 8.89
N LEU A 100 -7.02 2.26 8.36
CA LEU A 100 -6.58 3.63 8.63
C LEU A 100 -6.80 4.01 10.10
N LYS A 101 -7.92 3.61 10.71
CA LYS A 101 -8.16 3.85 12.14
C LYS A 101 -7.09 3.18 13.01
N LEU A 102 -6.76 1.92 12.71
CA LEU A 102 -5.72 1.16 13.41
C LEU A 102 -4.32 1.79 13.21
N ALA A 103 -3.98 2.11 11.95
CA ALA A 103 -2.70 2.70 11.61
C ALA A 103 -2.48 4.06 12.28
N ARG A 104 -3.51 4.92 12.30
CA ARG A 104 -3.45 6.20 13.02
C ARG A 104 -3.31 6.00 14.52
N TYR A 105 -4.05 5.07 15.11
CA TYR A 105 -3.91 4.78 16.54
C TYR A 105 -2.47 4.38 16.88
N LEU A 106 -1.87 3.46 16.12
CA LEU A 106 -0.47 3.06 16.29
C LEU A 106 0.50 4.23 16.10
N GLU A 107 0.33 5.04 15.05
CA GLU A 107 1.16 6.23 14.83
C GLU A 107 1.17 7.17 16.05
N HIS A 108 0.00 7.35 16.69
CA HIS A 108 -0.16 8.28 17.81
C HIS A 108 0.15 7.67 19.18
N GLN A 109 0.13 6.35 19.35
CA GLN A 109 0.25 5.72 20.67
C GLN A 109 1.56 4.95 20.87
N THR A 110 2.19 4.47 19.79
CA THR A 110 3.38 3.62 19.90
C THR A 110 4.58 4.34 20.56
N HIS A 111 4.67 5.66 20.48
CA HIS A 111 5.74 6.40 21.16
C HIS A 111 5.57 6.50 22.68
N MET A 112 4.40 6.14 23.21
CA MET A 112 4.11 6.15 24.65
C MET A 112 4.41 4.80 25.32
N VAL A 113 4.60 3.73 24.55
CA VAL A 113 4.96 2.41 25.09
C VAL A 113 6.48 2.31 25.32
N PRO A 114 6.97 1.34 26.12
CA PRO A 114 8.39 1.15 26.30
C PRO A 114 9.13 0.95 24.97
N ILE A 115 10.35 1.48 24.86
CA ILE A 115 11.12 1.52 23.61
C ILE A 115 11.34 0.13 22.97
N GLU A 116 11.39 -0.93 23.76
CA GLU A 116 11.52 -2.30 23.27
C GLU A 116 10.27 -2.75 22.50
N TRP A 117 9.09 -2.36 22.99
CA TRP A 117 7.81 -2.62 22.35
C TRP A 117 7.65 -1.79 21.09
N GLU A 118 7.98 -0.50 21.14
CA GLU A 118 8.01 0.36 19.96
C GLU A 118 8.87 -0.25 18.85
N ARG A 119 10.12 -0.62 19.15
CA ARG A 119 11.03 -1.23 18.18
C ARG A 119 10.50 -2.55 17.62
N LYS A 120 9.86 -3.37 18.45
CA LYS A 120 9.27 -4.64 18.02
C LYS A 120 8.11 -4.41 17.05
N ILE A 121 7.15 -3.56 17.43
CA ILE A 121 5.99 -3.19 16.61
C ILE A 121 6.44 -2.62 15.27
N SER A 122 7.37 -1.67 15.30
CA SER A 122 7.90 -1.02 14.10
C SER A 122 8.58 -2.03 13.17
N ARG A 123 9.39 -2.93 13.71
CA ARG A 123 10.07 -3.97 12.92
C ARG A 123 9.10 -4.95 12.27
N GLU A 124 8.08 -5.40 13.00
CA GLU A 124 7.11 -6.37 12.49
C GLU A 124 6.25 -5.77 11.37
N ILE A 125 5.75 -4.54 11.55
CA ILE A 125 4.97 -3.83 10.54
C ILE A 125 5.80 -3.53 9.29
N VAL A 126 7.02 -2.99 9.45
CA VAL A 126 7.91 -2.72 8.31
C VAL A 126 8.23 -4.01 7.55
N LYS A 127 8.56 -5.10 8.25
CA LYS A 127 8.88 -6.39 7.62
C LYS A 127 7.73 -6.93 6.77
N VAL A 128 6.50 -6.88 7.29
CA VAL A 128 5.32 -7.35 6.55
C VAL A 128 5.03 -6.43 5.36
N MET A 129 5.16 -5.12 5.54
CA MET A 129 4.96 -4.16 4.46
C MET A 129 6.00 -4.26 3.35
N ASP A 130 7.29 -4.38 3.68
CA ASP A 130 8.35 -4.57 2.68
C ASP A 130 8.07 -5.83 1.85
N ARG A 131 7.74 -6.96 2.49
CA ARG A 131 7.36 -8.21 1.82
C ARG A 131 6.15 -8.04 0.90
N LEU A 132 5.11 -7.35 1.35
CA LEU A 132 3.88 -7.15 0.57
C LEU A 132 4.09 -6.17 -0.58
N THR A 133 4.90 -5.13 -0.40
CA THR A 133 5.24 -4.17 -1.44
C THR A 133 6.12 -4.80 -2.52
N GLU A 134 7.02 -5.72 -2.16
CA GLU A 134 7.76 -6.54 -3.14
C GLU A 134 6.82 -7.44 -3.94
N ARG A 135 5.86 -8.09 -3.28
CA ARG A 135 4.90 -9.00 -3.92
C ARG A 135 3.87 -8.26 -4.77
N TYR A 136 3.48 -7.06 -4.34
CA TYR A 136 2.43 -6.25 -4.94
C TYR A 136 2.93 -4.80 -5.13
N PRO A 137 3.82 -4.57 -6.12
CA PRO A 137 4.41 -3.25 -6.33
C PRO A 137 3.35 -2.21 -6.71
N ALA A 138 3.38 -1.07 -6.01
CA ALA A 138 2.48 0.06 -6.23
C ALA A 138 2.72 0.81 -7.55
N HIS A 139 3.93 0.70 -8.11
CA HIS A 139 4.33 1.33 -9.37
C HIS A 139 4.61 0.29 -10.46
N GLU A 140 4.48 0.73 -11.71
CA GLU A 140 5.02 -0.03 -12.84
C GLU A 140 6.55 -0.09 -12.77
N PRO A 141 7.17 -1.08 -13.42
CA PRO A 141 8.62 -1.06 -13.62
C PRO A 141 9.04 0.31 -14.15
N PRO A 142 10.11 0.91 -13.60
CA PRO A 142 10.49 2.26 -13.98
C PRO A 142 10.88 2.32 -15.45
N GLU A 143 10.33 3.31 -16.15
CA GLU A 143 10.71 3.61 -17.51
C GLU A 143 11.88 4.60 -17.50
N ARG A 144 12.97 4.28 -18.19
CA ARG A 144 14.10 5.20 -18.33
C ARG A 144 13.73 6.33 -19.28
N LEU A 145 13.83 7.55 -18.79
CA LEU A 145 13.52 8.73 -19.57
C LEU A 145 14.75 9.25 -20.31
N ASN A 146 14.49 9.83 -21.47
CA ASN A 146 15.50 10.50 -22.28
C ASN A 146 15.81 11.92 -21.80
N ALA A 147 16.04 12.10 -20.50
CA ALA A 147 16.24 13.38 -19.83
C ALA A 147 17.48 13.35 -18.93
N ARG A 148 18.17 14.49 -18.79
CA ARG A 148 19.25 14.65 -17.81
C ARG A 148 18.67 15.09 -16.47
N CYS A 149 19.25 14.59 -15.39
CA CYS A 149 18.98 15.14 -14.06
C CYS A 149 19.50 16.57 -13.98
N ARG A 150 18.74 17.48 -13.36
CA ARG A 150 19.16 18.88 -13.17
C ARG A 150 20.40 19.02 -12.29
N GLU A 151 20.59 18.10 -11.34
CA GLU A 151 21.65 18.20 -10.33
C GLU A 151 22.96 17.55 -10.80
N CYS A 152 22.88 16.30 -11.26
CA CYS A 152 24.07 15.54 -11.63
C CYS A 152 24.30 15.45 -13.14
N GLU A 153 23.44 16.06 -13.96
CA GLU A 153 23.48 16.09 -15.44
C GLU A 153 23.54 14.72 -16.14
N ARG A 154 23.41 13.61 -15.39
CA ARG A 154 23.44 12.24 -15.92
C ARG A 154 22.09 11.82 -16.51
N LEU A 155 22.15 10.98 -17.54
CA LEU A 155 21.00 10.34 -18.21
C LEU A 155 20.46 9.14 -17.43
N THR A 156 20.15 9.35 -16.15
CA THR A 156 19.69 8.31 -15.23
C THR A 156 18.35 8.67 -14.59
N LEU A 157 17.53 9.39 -15.34
CA LEU A 157 16.21 9.80 -14.91
C LEU A 157 15.18 8.71 -15.24
N TYR A 158 14.34 8.34 -14.28
CA TYR A 158 13.33 7.30 -14.44
C TYR A 158 11.95 7.83 -14.07
N ARG A 159 10.94 7.38 -14.82
CA ARG A 159 9.52 7.58 -14.57
C ARG A 159 8.95 6.33 -13.89
N TYR A 160 8.31 6.53 -12.75
CA TYR A 160 7.56 5.51 -12.04
C TYR A 160 6.08 5.84 -12.20
N LEU A 161 5.44 5.17 -13.16
CA LEU A 161 3.99 5.28 -13.32
C LEU A 161 3.30 4.60 -12.13
N PRO A 162 2.32 5.25 -11.51
CA PRO A 162 1.48 4.57 -10.53
C PRO A 162 0.73 3.46 -11.26
N LYS A 163 0.81 2.21 -10.76
CA LYS A 163 -0.02 1.14 -11.31
C LYS A 163 -1.49 1.45 -11.06
N ARG A 164 -1.83 1.96 -9.87
CA ARG A 164 -3.20 2.23 -9.40
C ARG A 164 -3.21 3.24 -8.23
N TYR A 165 -4.37 3.88 -7.98
CA TYR A 165 -4.78 4.65 -6.77
C TYR A 165 -4.06 5.97 -6.43
N GLY A 166 -4.21 7.01 -7.26
CA GLY A 166 -3.96 8.39 -6.80
C GLY A 166 -2.56 8.67 -6.23
N ALA A 167 -1.62 7.75 -6.42
CA ALA A 167 -0.21 7.97 -6.18
C ALA A 167 0.28 8.82 -7.34
N ASP A 168 0.96 9.93 -7.03
CA ASP A 168 1.48 10.79 -8.07
C ASP A 168 2.55 10.06 -8.89
N GLU A 169 2.61 10.38 -10.18
CA GLU A 169 3.75 10.00 -11.01
C GLU A 169 5.04 10.51 -10.35
N ARG A 170 6.00 9.60 -10.18
CA ARG A 170 7.29 9.95 -9.58
C ARG A 170 8.37 9.94 -10.63
N PHE A 171 9.12 11.04 -10.70
CA PHE A 171 10.34 11.12 -11.49
C PHE A 171 11.52 11.13 -10.54
N LYS A 172 12.43 10.16 -10.69
CA LYS A 172 13.58 10.03 -9.78
C LYS A 172 14.85 9.79 -10.57
N CYS A 173 15.91 10.52 -10.22
CA CYS A 173 17.24 10.23 -10.70
C CYS A 173 17.86 9.05 -9.93
N GLN A 174 18.37 8.05 -10.63
CA GLN A 174 19.03 6.90 -10.00
C GLN A 174 20.44 7.23 -9.50
N SER A 175 21.14 8.20 -10.11
CA SER A 175 22.50 8.57 -9.70
C SER A 175 22.54 9.40 -8.40
N CYS A 176 21.75 10.47 -8.32
CA CYS A 176 21.76 11.37 -7.17
C CYS A 176 20.54 11.22 -6.25
N GLY A 177 19.56 10.40 -6.61
CA GLY A 177 18.35 10.16 -5.82
C GLY A 177 17.33 11.29 -5.84
N LEU A 178 17.61 12.42 -6.52
CA LEU A 178 16.74 13.59 -6.56
C LEU A 178 15.39 13.29 -7.24
N HIS A 179 14.32 13.80 -6.64
CA HIS A 179 12.98 13.79 -7.20
C HIS A 179 12.76 15.00 -8.10
N HIS A 180 12.13 14.77 -9.25
CA HIS A 180 11.84 15.79 -10.26
C HIS A 180 10.34 15.93 -10.46
N THR A 181 9.90 17.11 -10.90
CA THR A 181 8.52 17.34 -11.34
C THR A 181 8.37 17.02 -12.82
N ALA A 182 7.15 16.73 -13.27
CA ALA A 182 6.87 16.44 -14.69
C ALA A 182 7.32 17.59 -15.63
N GLU A 183 7.15 18.84 -15.19
CA GLU A 183 7.58 20.03 -15.94
C GLU A 183 9.10 20.11 -16.11
N GLU A 184 9.86 19.87 -15.05
CA GLU A 184 11.33 19.87 -15.10
C GLU A 184 11.84 18.80 -16.08
N VAL A 185 11.21 17.63 -16.06
CA VAL A 185 11.53 16.53 -16.97
C VAL A 185 11.22 16.91 -18.42
N ALA A 186 10.05 17.50 -18.69
CA ALA A 186 9.66 17.92 -20.03
C ALA A 186 10.62 18.98 -20.60
N VAL A 187 11.03 19.96 -19.80
CA VAL A 187 12.03 20.97 -20.21
C VAL A 187 13.37 20.32 -20.58
N GLN A 188 13.82 19.33 -19.82
CA GLN A 188 15.08 18.63 -20.09
C GLN A 188 14.99 17.72 -21.33
N GLN A 189 13.84 17.09 -21.56
CA GLN A 189 13.60 16.32 -22.79
C GLN A 189 13.67 17.24 -24.03
N LEU A 190 12.99 18.39 -24.00
CA LEU A 190 13.00 19.36 -25.09
C LEU A 190 14.40 19.93 -25.37
N LYS A 191 15.19 20.23 -24.33
CA LYS A 191 16.59 20.66 -24.50
C LYS A 191 17.40 19.61 -25.25
N ARG A 192 17.23 18.34 -24.87
CA ARG A 192 17.98 17.23 -25.44
C ARG A 192 17.54 16.89 -26.86
N GLU A 193 16.26 17.05 -27.18
CA GLU A 193 15.76 16.95 -28.55
C GLU A 193 16.33 18.03 -29.47
N LYS A 194 16.58 19.23 -28.95
CA LYS A 194 17.26 20.30 -29.69
C LYS A 194 18.76 20.05 -29.88
N GLU A 195 19.43 19.42 -28.91
CA GLU A 195 20.85 19.03 -29.02
C GLU A 195 21.06 17.87 -30.02
N ASN A 196 20.06 17.01 -30.18
CA ASN A 196 20.11 15.85 -31.07
C ASN A 196 19.67 16.14 -32.52
N LYS A 197 19.27 17.37 -32.84
CA LYS A 197 18.92 17.85 -34.18
C LYS A 197 20.04 18.70 -34.75
#